data_AF-A0A7Y5HKD4-F1
#
_entry.id   AF-A0A7Y5HKD4-F1
#
_cell.length_a   1.000
_cell.length_b   1.000
_cell.length_c   1.000
_cell.angle_alpha   90.00
_cell.angle_beta   90.00
_cell.angle_gamma   90.00
#
_symmetry.space_group_name_H-M   'P 1'
#
loop_
_entity.id
_entity.type
_entity.pdbx_description
1 polymer ?
#
loop_
_entity_poly.entity_id
_entity_poly.type
_entity_poly.pdbx_seq_one_letter_code
_entity_poly.pdbx_strand_id
1 'polypeptide(L)'
;MPLPSVHRRLLARWGPLGWWPAETPLEVCVGAILVQNAAWGNVERALSHLRAAGVLGSARAMRDLPEDRLAALIRPAGFFRVKARRLR
;
A
#
# COMPACT_ATOMS: atom_id res chain seq x y z
N MET A 1 29.45 10.91 11.01
CA MET A 1 29.41 10.68 9.54
C MET A 1 28.34 11.58 8.94
N PRO A 2 28.64 12.45 7.96
CA PRO A 2 27.62 13.31 7.34
C PRO A 2 26.57 12.52 6.55
N LEU A 3 25.31 12.99 6.50
CA LEU A 3 24.21 12.33 5.76
C LEU A 3 24.56 11.98 4.30
N PRO A 4 25.22 12.85 3.51
CA PRO A 4 25.59 12.51 2.12
C PRO A 4 26.57 11.35 2.00
N SER A 5 27.37 11.09 3.03
CA SER A 5 28.31 9.94 3.06
C SER A 5 27.60 8.63 3.36
N VAL A 6 26.58 8.65 4.25
CA VAL A 6 25.73 7.48 4.52
C VAL A 6 24.96 7.09 3.27
N HIS A 7 24.31 8.07 2.64
CA HIS A 7 23.52 7.87 1.42
C HIS A 7 24.35 7.24 0.29
N ARG A 8 25.54 7.79 -0.02
CA ARG A 8 26.42 7.24 -1.06
C ARG A 8 26.85 5.81 -0.78
N ARG A 9 27.17 5.47 0.47
CA ARG A 9 27.57 4.10 0.85
C ARG A 9 26.42 3.11 0.68
N LEU A 10 25.20 3.47 1.10
CA LEU A 10 24.02 2.62 0.94
C LEU A 10 23.67 2.46 -0.55
N LEU A 11 23.68 3.54 -1.32
CA LEU A 11 23.40 3.51 -2.75
C LEU A 11 24.45 2.68 -3.51
N ALA A 12 25.74 2.81 -3.20
CA ALA A 12 26.79 2.01 -3.83
C ALA A 12 26.66 0.50 -3.52
N ARG A 13 26.17 0.15 -2.32
CA ARG A 13 26.04 -1.25 -1.88
C ARG A 13 24.79 -1.95 -2.42
N TRP A 14 23.69 -1.22 -2.52
CA TRP A 14 22.36 -1.79 -2.80
C TRP A 14 21.76 -1.34 -4.13
N GLY A 15 22.31 -0.28 -4.74
CA GLY A 15 21.75 0.34 -5.93
C GLY A 15 20.36 0.95 -5.68
N PRO A 16 19.63 1.29 -6.76
CA PRO A 16 18.23 1.66 -6.67
C PRO A 16 17.41 0.45 -6.20
N LEU A 17 16.83 0.55 -5.00
CA LEU A 17 16.14 -0.58 -4.36
C LEU A 17 14.69 -0.79 -4.82
N GLY A 18 14.09 0.15 -5.56
CA GLY A 18 12.67 0.07 -5.92
C GLY A 18 11.79 -0.18 -4.68
N TRP A 19 12.08 0.54 -3.59
CA TRP A 19 11.68 0.21 -2.21
C TRP A 19 10.17 0.06 -1.98
N TRP A 20 9.33 0.46 -2.93
CA TRP A 20 7.89 0.30 -2.90
C TRP A 20 7.35 -0.24 -4.24
N PRO A 21 6.73 -1.43 -4.29
CA PRO A 21 6.24 -2.02 -5.53
C PRO A 21 4.86 -1.46 -5.89
N ALA A 22 4.84 -0.27 -6.51
CA ALA A 22 3.62 0.38 -6.98
C ALA A 22 3.82 0.95 -8.39
N GLU A 23 2.78 0.88 -9.20
CA GLU A 23 2.78 1.42 -10.57
C GLU A 23 2.34 2.89 -10.60
N THR A 24 1.57 3.32 -9.60
CA THR A 24 0.98 4.67 -9.55
C THR A 24 1.14 5.32 -8.17
N PRO A 25 1.12 6.67 -8.09
CA PRO A 25 1.08 7.37 -6.80
C PRO A 25 -0.11 6.97 -5.92
N LEU A 26 -1.25 6.63 -6.53
CA LEU A 26 -2.42 6.15 -5.79
C LEU A 26 -2.13 4.80 -5.11
N GLU A 27 -1.50 3.87 -5.82
CA GLU A 27 -1.07 2.58 -5.26
C GLU A 27 -0.10 2.76 -4.09
N VAL A 28 0.82 3.74 -4.17
CA VAL A 28 1.70 4.11 -3.05
C VAL A 28 0.88 4.57 -1.84
N CYS A 29 -0.07 5.48 -2.03
CA CYS A 29 -0.94 5.98 -0.95
C CYS A 29 -1.78 4.87 -0.31
N VAL A 30 -2.40 4.01 -1.12
CA VAL A 30 -3.20 2.89 -0.65
C VAL A 30 -2.34 1.95 0.18
N GLY A 31 -1.19 1.54 -0.35
CA GLY A 31 -0.28 0.66 0.36
C GLY A 31 0.26 1.27 1.68
N ALA A 32 0.55 2.57 1.70
CA ALA A 32 0.99 3.29 2.91
C ALA A 32 -0.09 3.33 4.00
N ILE A 33 -1.38 3.32 3.64
CA ILE A 33 -2.48 3.15 4.60
C ILE A 33 -2.54 1.70 5.10
N LEU A 34 -2.38 0.74 4.19
CA LEU A 34 -2.50 -0.69 4.48
C LEU A 34 -1.36 -1.23 5.36
N VAL A 35 -0.13 -0.71 5.26
CA VAL A 35 1.03 -1.17 6.05
C VAL A 35 0.95 -0.81 7.53
N GLN A 36 0.11 0.13 7.92
CA GLN A 36 -0.05 0.56 9.31
C GLN A 36 -0.51 -0.63 10.18
N ASN A 37 0.32 -1.07 11.13
CA ASN A 37 0.06 -2.22 12.00
C ASN A 37 -0.29 -3.52 11.24
N ALA A 38 0.39 -3.77 10.11
CA ALA A 38 0.20 -4.98 9.30
C ALA A 38 1.55 -5.57 8.87
N ALA A 39 1.64 -6.91 8.84
CA ALA A 39 2.78 -7.58 8.21
C ALA A 39 2.75 -7.36 6.68
N TRP A 40 3.92 -7.21 6.04
CA TRP A 40 4.00 -6.91 4.60
C TRP A 40 3.25 -7.93 3.73
N GLY A 41 3.38 -9.24 4.00
CA GLY A 41 2.65 -10.26 3.26
C GLY A 41 1.12 -10.12 3.33
N ASN A 42 0.58 -9.53 4.41
CA ASN A 42 -0.85 -9.22 4.49
C ASN A 42 -1.23 -7.99 3.66
N VAL A 43 -0.33 -7.02 3.55
CA VAL A 43 -0.50 -5.86 2.67
C VAL A 43 -0.51 -6.31 1.21
N GLU A 44 0.43 -7.17 0.81
CA GLU A 44 0.50 -7.72 -0.54
C GLU A 44 -0.79 -8.46 -0.91
N ARG A 45 -1.32 -9.27 0.01
CA ARG A 45 -2.62 -9.95 -0.17
C ARG A 45 -3.79 -8.97 -0.30
N ALA A 46 -3.82 -7.90 0.50
CA ALA A 46 -4.87 -6.89 0.40
C ALA A 46 -4.78 -6.12 -0.92
N LEU A 47 -3.58 -5.74 -1.36
CA LEU A 47 -3.34 -5.08 -2.64
C LEU A 47 -3.73 -5.99 -3.82
N SER A 48 -3.42 -7.29 -3.75
CA SER A 48 -3.82 -8.23 -4.80
C SER A 48 -5.33 -8.40 -4.89
N HIS A 49 -6.05 -8.41 -3.76
CA HIS A 49 -7.51 -8.40 -3.76
C HIS A 49 -8.09 -7.14 -4.40
N LEU A 50 -7.54 -5.95 -4.08
CA LEU A 50 -7.98 -4.68 -4.68
C LEU A 50 -7.68 -4.63 -6.19
N ARG A 51 -6.54 -5.18 -6.63
CA ARG A 51 -6.17 -5.27 -8.04
C ARG A 51 -7.09 -6.23 -8.79
N ALA A 52 -7.38 -7.41 -8.22
CA ALA A 52 -8.31 -8.38 -8.79
C ALA A 52 -9.76 -7.85 -8.85
N ALA A 53 -10.15 -6.99 -7.90
CA ALA A 53 -11.44 -6.30 -7.92
C ALA A 53 -11.47 -5.08 -8.88
N GLY A 54 -10.36 -4.76 -9.56
CA GLY A 54 -10.28 -3.66 -10.52
C GLY A 54 -10.37 -2.25 -9.90
N VAL A 55 -10.19 -2.11 -8.59
CA VAL A 55 -10.42 -0.84 -7.87
C VAL A 55 -9.14 -0.13 -7.45
N LEU A 56 -8.01 -0.85 -7.36
CA LEU A 56 -6.75 -0.31 -6.84
C LEU A 56 -6.24 0.94 -7.59
N GLY A 57 -6.46 1.00 -8.92
CA GLY A 57 -6.02 2.11 -9.76
C GLY A 57 -6.98 3.31 -9.84
N SER A 58 -8.11 3.29 -9.13
CA SER A 58 -9.12 4.34 -9.23
C SER A 58 -9.69 4.73 -7.87
N ALA A 59 -9.36 5.94 -7.42
CA ALA A 59 -9.90 6.50 -6.17
C ALA A 59 -11.42 6.59 -6.21
N ARG A 60 -12.01 6.90 -7.37
CA ARG A 60 -13.46 6.89 -7.57
C ARG A 60 -14.04 5.49 -7.35
N ALA A 61 -13.43 4.46 -7.95
CA ALA A 61 -13.91 3.09 -7.81
C ALA A 61 -13.85 2.57 -6.36
N MET A 62 -12.79 2.93 -5.60
CA MET A 62 -12.69 2.59 -4.17
C MET A 62 -13.73 3.33 -3.32
N ARG A 63 -13.93 4.63 -3.55
CA ARG A 63 -14.90 5.44 -2.80
C ARG A 63 -16.34 4.97 -3.02
N ASP A 64 -16.68 4.65 -4.27
CA ASP A 64 -18.02 4.25 -4.69
C ASP A 64 -18.35 2.79 -4.30
N LEU A 65 -17.34 2.01 -3.86
CA LEU A 65 -17.53 0.67 -3.32
C LEU A 65 -18.26 0.74 -1.96
N PRO A 66 -19.19 -0.20 -1.67
CA PRO A 66 -19.72 -0.35 -0.31
C PRO A 66 -18.59 -0.56 0.71
N GLU A 67 -18.66 0.10 1.87
CA GLU A 67 -17.59 0.08 2.87
C GLU A 67 -17.28 -1.35 3.35
N ASP A 68 -18.31 -2.17 3.52
CA ASP A 68 -18.21 -3.58 3.93
C ASP A 68 -17.50 -4.43 2.87
N ARG A 69 -17.74 -4.17 1.58
CA ARG A 69 -17.02 -4.79 0.47
C ARG A 69 -15.55 -4.39 0.46
N LEU A 70 -15.25 -3.10 0.67
CA LEU A 70 -13.87 -2.62 0.71
C LEU A 70 -13.13 -3.19 1.92
N ALA A 71 -13.79 -3.19 3.09
CA ALA A 71 -13.33 -3.81 4.32
C ALA A 71 -13.02 -5.32 4.14
N ALA A 72 -13.84 -6.04 3.38
CA ALA A 72 -13.60 -7.45 3.08
C ALA A 72 -12.35 -7.66 2.20
N LEU A 73 -12.17 -6.83 1.16
CA LEU A 73 -11.00 -6.91 0.27
C LEU A 73 -9.69 -6.69 1.04
N ILE A 74 -9.67 -5.73 1.97
CA ILE A 74 -8.46 -5.38 2.75
C ILE A 74 -8.36 -6.08 4.11
N ARG A 75 -9.26 -7.05 4.40
CA ARG A 75 -9.30 -7.78 5.68
C ARG A 75 -7.94 -8.34 6.12
N PRO A 76 -7.07 -8.89 5.25
CA PRO A 76 -5.76 -9.38 5.65
C PRO A 76 -4.91 -8.33 6.35
N ALA A 77 -5.04 -7.05 5.97
CA ALA A 77 -4.19 -5.97 6.48
C ALA A 77 -4.53 -5.54 7.92
N GLY A 78 -5.50 -6.15 8.61
CA GLY A 78 -5.86 -5.78 9.98
C GLY A 78 -6.43 -4.36 10.11
N PHE A 79 -7.09 -4.04 11.23
CA PHE A 79 -7.80 -2.76 11.42
C PHE A 79 -8.66 -2.34 10.21
N PHE A 80 -9.18 -3.33 9.48
CA PHE A 80 -9.65 -3.17 8.11
C PHE A 80 -10.89 -2.26 8.01
N ARG A 81 -11.71 -2.18 9.06
CA ARG A 81 -12.84 -1.24 9.13
C ARG A 81 -12.37 0.22 9.15
N VAL A 82 -11.34 0.53 9.93
CA VAL A 82 -10.77 1.89 10.00
C VAL A 82 -10.07 2.23 8.69
N LYS A 83 -9.33 1.27 8.13
CA LYS A 83 -8.64 1.45 6.85
C LYS A 83 -9.62 1.64 5.69
N ALA A 84 -10.73 0.90 5.67
CA ALA A 84 -11.76 1.05 4.63
C ALA A 84 -12.35 2.46 4.63
N ARG A 85 -12.63 3.05 5.80
CA ARG A 85 -13.07 4.44 5.91
C ARG A 85 -12.05 5.48 5.46
N ARG A 86 -10.74 5.19 5.59
CA ARG A 86 -9.66 6.09 5.15
C ARG A 86 -9.37 6.02 3.65
N LEU A 87 -9.75 4.92 3.01
CA LEU A 87 -9.55 4.67 1.59
C LEU A 87 -10.70 5.21 0.72
N ARG A 88 -11.81 5.61 1.34
CA ARG A 88 -12.95 6.28 0.69
C ARG A 88 -12.84 7.78 0.88
#